data_AF-A0A949B7R7-F1
#
_entry.id   AF-A0A949B7R7-F1
#
_cell.length_a   1.000
_cell.length_b   1.000
_cell.length_c   1.000
_cell.angle_alpha   90.00
_cell.angle_beta   90.00
_cell.angle_gamma   90.00
#
_symmetry.space_group_name_H-M   'P 1'
#
loop_
_entity.id
_entity.type
_entity.pdbx_description
1 polymer ?
#
loop_
_entity_poly.entity_id
_entity_poly.type
_entity_poly.pdbx_seq_one_letter_code
_entity_poly.pdbx_strand_id
1 'polypeptide(L)'
;MDKLPLETQTLYAEMMEQLVALEAHRSIGHASGCFITKDIKGASYYYFQYSDPGGVQRQVYIGRKSNELDRLVERFNAEREVFKVDEDHIRRLCAQLRAGGALITDTASARVIKSLAESGVFHLDGVLLGTQSFTVLGNLLGVRWRGSAIKTHDIDNAGESKMRIALPNIRA
;
A
#
# COMPACT_ATOMS: atom_id res chain seq x y z
N MET A 1 17.00 22.02 -13.50
CA MET A 1 15.78 21.53 -12.86
C MET A 1 14.80 22.69 -12.85
N ASP A 2 13.50 22.42 -12.93
CA ASP A 2 12.45 23.44 -12.87
C ASP A 2 11.72 23.34 -11.54
N LYS A 3 11.50 24.47 -10.87
CA LYS A 3 10.84 24.47 -9.56
C LYS A 3 9.33 24.24 -9.73
N LEU A 4 8.75 23.40 -8.89
CA LEU A 4 7.30 23.27 -8.77
C LEU A 4 6.70 24.53 -8.14
N PRO A 5 5.45 24.90 -8.45
CA PRO A 5 4.74 25.95 -7.75
C PRO A 5 4.73 25.70 -6.23
N LEU A 6 4.71 26.76 -5.43
CA LEU A 6 4.72 26.64 -3.97
C LEU A 6 3.52 25.85 -3.47
N GLU A 7 2.37 26.07 -4.09
CA GLU A 7 1.11 25.39 -3.78
C GLU A 7 1.24 23.87 -3.96
N THR A 8 1.95 23.43 -5.00
CA THR A 8 2.19 22.00 -5.25
C THR A 8 3.15 21.40 -4.23
N GLN A 9 4.17 22.16 -3.81
CA GLN A 9 5.09 21.74 -2.75
C GLN A 9 4.37 21.58 -1.41
N THR A 10 3.49 22.54 -1.06
CA THR A 10 2.69 22.48 0.17
C THR A 10 1.73 21.29 0.16
N LEU A 11 1.04 21.03 -0.96
CA LEU A 11 0.19 19.86 -1.10
C LEU A 11 0.98 18.54 -1.00
N TYR A 12 2.24 18.52 -1.45
CA TYR A 12 3.06 17.32 -1.37
C TYR A 12 3.50 17.06 0.07
N ALA A 13 3.85 18.11 0.82
CA ALA A 13 4.15 18.00 2.25
C ALA A 13 2.95 17.47 3.04
N GLU A 14 1.75 18.02 2.80
CA GLU A 14 0.50 17.52 3.40
C GLU A 14 0.28 16.04 3.07
N MET A 15 0.42 15.64 1.80
CA MET A 15 0.27 14.24 1.40
C MET A 15 1.28 13.33 2.13
N MET A 16 2.53 13.77 2.29
CA MET A 16 3.55 13.00 3.02
C MET A 16 3.19 12.83 4.49
N GLU A 17 2.72 13.88 5.17
CA GLU A 17 2.26 13.80 6.56
C GLU A 17 1.09 12.82 6.71
N GLN A 18 0.12 12.88 5.80
CA GLN A 18 -1.01 11.96 5.79
C GLN A 18 -0.60 10.52 5.55
N LEU A 19 0.31 10.27 4.60
CA LEU A 19 0.79 8.92 4.32
C LEU A 19 1.59 8.33 5.48
N VAL A 20 2.39 9.14 6.18
CA VAL A 20 3.12 8.71 7.39
C VAL A 20 2.13 8.37 8.51
N ALA A 21 1.12 9.21 8.73
CA ALA A 21 0.08 8.94 9.72
C ALA A 21 -0.70 7.67 9.37
N LEU A 22 -1.06 7.48 8.10
CA LEU A 22 -1.76 6.30 7.62
C LEU A 22 -0.95 5.02 7.86
N GLU A 23 0.33 5.04 7.50
CA GLU A 23 1.22 3.88 7.68
C GLU A 23 1.42 3.54 9.16
N ALA A 24 1.50 4.54 10.04
CA ALA A 24 1.60 4.34 11.48
C ALA A 24 0.33 3.68 12.08
N HIS A 25 -0.83 3.88 11.47
CA HIS A 25 -2.11 3.28 11.88
C HIS A 25 -2.49 2.03 11.07
N ARG A 26 -1.52 1.43 10.35
CA ARG A 26 -1.77 0.24 9.54
C ARG A 26 -2.31 -0.91 10.39
N SER A 27 -3.41 -1.49 9.94
CA SER A 27 -4.21 -2.46 10.68
C SER A 27 -4.68 -3.60 9.78
N ILE A 28 -5.43 -4.58 10.30
CA ILE A 28 -5.96 -5.67 9.47
C ILE A 28 -6.94 -5.15 8.41
N GLY A 29 -7.67 -4.07 8.69
CA GLY A 29 -8.54 -3.38 7.73
C GLY A 29 -7.83 -2.91 6.44
N HIS A 30 -6.49 -2.79 6.47
CA HIS A 30 -5.68 -2.43 5.30
C HIS A 30 -5.40 -3.61 4.36
N ALA A 31 -5.72 -4.84 4.75
CA ALA A 31 -5.50 -6.00 3.89
C ALA A 31 -6.40 -5.93 2.64
N SER A 32 -5.78 -5.98 1.46
CA SER A 32 -6.47 -5.99 0.17
C SER A 32 -7.25 -7.29 0.00
N GLY A 33 -8.57 -7.22 0.18
CA GLY A 33 -9.48 -8.36 0.02
C GLY A 33 -10.75 -8.21 0.84
N CYS A 34 -11.42 -9.33 1.07
CA CYS A 34 -12.56 -9.43 1.99
C CYS A 34 -12.67 -10.84 2.57
N PHE A 35 -13.33 -10.93 3.73
CA PHE A 35 -13.75 -12.22 4.26
C PHE A 35 -15.06 -12.65 3.60
N ILE A 36 -15.13 -13.92 3.23
CA ILE A 36 -16.33 -14.58 2.72
C ILE A 36 -16.59 -15.86 3.53
N THR A 37 -17.83 -16.29 3.58
CA THR A 37 -18.22 -17.57 4.20
C THR A 37 -18.63 -18.60 3.15
N LYS A 38 -18.30 -19.87 3.41
CA LYS A 38 -18.80 -21.01 2.63
C LYS A 38 -19.36 -22.08 3.55
N ASP A 39 -20.52 -22.61 3.21
CA ASP A 39 -21.12 -23.75 3.91
C ASP A 39 -20.73 -25.05 3.21
N ILE A 40 -20.06 -25.94 3.95
CA ILE A 40 -19.56 -27.22 3.44
C ILE A 40 -19.95 -28.31 4.44
N LYS A 41 -20.75 -29.27 3.99
CA LYS A 41 -21.19 -30.44 4.81
C LYS A 41 -21.76 -30.04 6.18
N GLY A 42 -22.60 -29.01 6.22
CA GLY A 42 -23.30 -28.56 7.44
C GLY A 42 -22.48 -27.70 8.40
N ALA A 43 -21.29 -27.25 8.00
CA ALA A 43 -20.50 -26.28 8.76
C ALA A 43 -20.12 -25.09 7.88
N SER A 44 -20.08 -23.90 8.49
CA SER A 44 -19.65 -22.66 7.83
C SER A 44 -18.16 -22.42 8.06
N TYR A 45 -17.48 -21.94 7.03
CA TYR A 45 -16.04 -21.67 7.04
C TYR A 45 -15.74 -20.30 6.48
N TYR A 46 -14.78 -19.60 7.08
CA TYR A 46 -14.23 -18.36 6.54
C TYR A 46 -13.12 -18.63 5.53
N TYR A 47 -13.17 -17.88 4.45
CA TYR A 47 -12.10 -17.72 3.49
C TYR A 47 -11.78 -16.23 3.35
N PHE A 48 -10.51 -15.90 3.12
CA PHE A 48 -10.11 -14.56 2.72
C PHE A 48 -9.94 -14.53 1.21
N GLN A 49 -10.74 -13.72 0.53
CA GLN A 49 -10.72 -13.54 -0.91
C GLN A 49 -9.91 -12.29 -1.27
N TYR A 50 -8.93 -12.44 -2.16
CA TYR A 50 -8.10 -11.35 -2.66
C TYR A 50 -7.73 -11.57 -4.13
N SER A 51 -7.10 -10.57 -4.75
CA SER A 51 -6.64 -10.63 -6.14
C SER A 51 -5.12 -10.67 -6.20
N ASP A 52 -4.56 -11.63 -6.93
CA ASP A 52 -3.14 -11.65 -7.25
C ASP A 52 -2.76 -10.48 -8.19
N PRO A 53 -1.46 -10.15 -8.29
CA PRO A 53 -0.94 -9.37 -9.40
C PRO A 53 -1.37 -10.00 -10.74
N GLY A 54 -2.17 -9.26 -11.51
CA GLY A 54 -2.75 -9.76 -12.78
C GLY A 54 -4.26 -9.97 -12.72
N GLY A 55 -4.89 -9.86 -11.54
CA GLY A 55 -6.34 -9.85 -11.38
C GLY A 55 -6.97 -11.23 -11.13
N VAL A 56 -6.15 -12.27 -10.98
CA VAL A 56 -6.63 -13.61 -10.65
C VAL A 56 -7.16 -13.62 -9.22
N GLN A 57 -8.44 -13.93 -9.05
CA GLN A 57 -9.06 -14.07 -7.73
C GLN A 57 -8.56 -15.33 -7.05
N ARG A 58 -8.10 -15.20 -5.79
CA ARG A 58 -7.75 -16.31 -4.92
C ARG A 58 -8.54 -16.27 -3.63
N GLN A 59 -8.68 -17.45 -3.03
CA GLN A 59 -9.32 -17.63 -1.74
C GLN A 59 -8.41 -18.49 -0.86
N VAL A 60 -8.07 -17.97 0.31
CA VAL A 60 -7.30 -18.70 1.32
C VAL A 60 -8.26 -19.13 2.43
N TYR A 61 -8.25 -20.42 2.74
CA TYR A 61 -9.00 -20.95 3.87
C TYR A 61 -8.44 -20.40 5.18
N ILE A 62 -9.31 -19.81 6.01
CA ILE A 62 -8.94 -19.23 7.30
C ILE A 62 -9.27 -20.20 8.43
N GLY A 63 -10.49 -20.74 8.42
CA GLY A 63 -10.93 -21.63 9.49
C GLY A 63 -12.43 -21.87 9.47
N ARG A 64 -12.88 -22.82 10.29
CA ARG A 64 -14.30 -23.00 10.60
C ARG A 64 -14.81 -21.79 11.37
N LYS A 65 -15.99 -21.30 11.02
CA LYS A 65 -16.64 -20.15 11.68
C LYS A 65 -16.69 -20.37 13.20
N SER A 66 -16.25 -19.37 13.93
CA SER A 66 -16.22 -19.34 15.40
C SER A 66 -16.40 -17.90 15.88
N ASN A 67 -16.68 -17.71 17.17
CA ASN A 67 -16.85 -16.37 17.75
C ASN A 67 -15.58 -15.52 17.63
N GLU A 68 -14.40 -16.14 17.66
CA GLU A 68 -13.11 -15.46 17.51
C GLU A 68 -12.92 -14.95 16.09
N LEU A 69 -13.26 -15.76 15.08
CA LEU A 69 -13.21 -15.32 13.68
C LEU A 69 -14.29 -14.28 13.38
N ASP A 70 -15.47 -14.39 13.97
CA ASP A 70 -16.53 -13.39 13.81
C ASP A 70 -16.04 -12.01 14.29
N ARG A 71 -15.45 -11.95 15.49
CA ARG A 71 -14.82 -10.71 16.02
C ARG A 71 -13.69 -10.19 15.14
N LEU A 72 -12.88 -11.08 14.57
CA LEU A 72 -11.80 -10.71 13.64
C LEU A 72 -12.36 -10.03 12.38
N VAL A 73 -13.43 -10.60 11.80
CA VAL A 73 -14.09 -10.08 10.61
C VAL A 73 -14.81 -8.75 10.91
N GLU A 74 -15.47 -8.65 12.06
CA GLU A 74 -16.08 -7.39 12.52
C GLU A 74 -15.02 -6.29 12.66
N ARG A 75 -13.90 -6.58 13.32
CA ARG A 75 -12.78 -5.65 13.45
C ARG A 75 -12.22 -5.24 12.08
N PHE A 76 -12.00 -6.20 11.18
CA PHE A 76 -11.55 -5.92 9.81
C PHE A 76 -12.48 -4.93 9.09
N ASN A 77 -13.79 -5.17 9.13
CA ASN A 77 -14.76 -4.30 8.46
C ASN A 77 -14.82 -2.91 9.10
N ALA A 78 -14.81 -2.82 10.44
CA ALA A 78 -14.84 -1.54 11.15
C ALA A 78 -13.62 -0.67 10.82
N GLU A 79 -12.42 -1.26 10.90
CA GLU A 79 -11.17 -0.56 10.57
C GLU A 79 -11.12 -0.15 9.08
N ARG A 80 -11.65 -0.99 8.19
CA ARG A 80 -11.68 -0.71 6.75
C ARG A 80 -12.58 0.47 6.39
N GLU A 81 -13.70 0.65 7.09
CA GLU A 81 -14.56 1.82 6.86
C GLU A 81 -13.89 3.12 7.30
N VAL A 82 -13.13 3.11 8.40
CA VAL A 82 -12.33 4.27 8.82
C VAL A 82 -11.31 4.63 7.73
N PHE A 83 -10.59 3.63 7.23
CA PHE A 83 -9.57 3.80 6.19
C PHE A 83 -10.10 4.39 4.87
N LYS A 84 -11.33 4.04 4.46
CA LYS A 84 -11.90 4.56 3.20
C LYS A 84 -11.96 6.09 3.15
N VAL A 85 -12.22 6.73 4.28
CA VAL A 85 -12.27 8.20 4.38
C VAL A 85 -10.90 8.80 4.09
N ASP A 86 -9.85 8.22 4.66
CA ASP A 86 -8.46 8.62 4.42
C ASP A 86 -8.05 8.37 2.97
N GLU A 87 -8.44 7.22 2.40
CA GLU A 87 -8.13 6.87 1.01
C GLU A 87 -8.75 7.88 0.03
N ASP A 88 -10.01 8.28 0.25
CA ASP A 88 -10.68 9.29 -0.57
C ASP A 88 -9.99 10.65 -0.48
N HIS A 89 -9.48 11.01 0.71
CA HIS A 89 -8.73 12.25 0.89
C HIS A 89 -7.40 12.24 0.16
N ILE A 90 -6.62 11.17 0.32
CA ILE A 90 -5.35 10.97 -0.37
C ILE A 90 -5.56 10.96 -1.90
N ARG A 91 -6.66 10.36 -2.38
CA ARG A 91 -6.99 10.36 -3.81
C ARG A 91 -7.22 11.78 -4.34
N ARG A 92 -7.87 12.66 -3.56
CA ARG A 92 -8.04 14.09 -3.90
C ARG A 92 -6.69 14.81 -3.94
N LEU A 93 -5.85 14.65 -2.92
CA LEU A 93 -4.50 15.24 -2.89
C LEU A 93 -3.67 14.79 -4.09
N CYS A 94 -3.69 13.50 -4.42
CA CYS A 94 -3.02 12.96 -5.59
C CYS A 94 -3.51 13.61 -6.90
N ALA A 95 -4.81 13.86 -7.04
CA ALA A 95 -5.35 14.52 -8.23
C ALA A 95 -4.86 15.99 -8.34
N GLN A 96 -4.84 16.71 -7.22
CA GLN A 96 -4.32 18.09 -7.16
C GLN A 96 -2.82 18.14 -7.47
N LEU A 97 -2.03 17.23 -6.93
CA LEU A 97 -0.59 17.12 -7.21
C LEU A 97 -0.30 16.83 -8.68
N ARG A 98 -1.07 15.92 -9.30
CA ARG A 98 -0.97 15.66 -10.74
C ARG A 98 -1.26 16.91 -11.57
N ALA A 99 -2.32 17.64 -11.23
CA ALA A 99 -2.67 18.89 -11.89
C ALA A 99 -1.61 19.99 -11.68
N GLY A 100 -0.97 20.02 -10.50
CA GLY A 100 0.14 20.91 -10.15
C GLY A 100 1.48 20.56 -10.80
N GLY A 101 1.54 19.47 -11.56
CA GLY A 101 2.74 19.06 -12.30
C GLY A 101 3.76 18.27 -11.46
N ALA A 102 3.34 17.67 -10.34
CA ALA A 102 4.17 16.73 -9.59
C ALA A 102 4.62 15.56 -10.50
N LEU A 103 5.81 15.05 -10.26
CA LEU A 103 6.34 13.89 -10.95
C LEU A 103 5.53 12.64 -10.57
N ILE A 104 5.12 11.88 -11.57
CA ILE A 104 4.31 10.67 -11.40
C ILE A 104 5.08 9.41 -11.79
N THR A 105 4.70 8.32 -11.13
CA THR A 105 5.02 6.94 -11.53
C THR A 105 3.91 6.42 -12.45
N ASP A 106 4.28 5.70 -13.51
CA ASP A 106 3.33 5.11 -14.44
C ASP A 106 2.54 3.95 -13.79
N THR A 107 1.40 3.61 -14.38
CA THR A 107 0.47 2.61 -13.82
C THR A 107 1.09 1.22 -13.70
N ALA A 108 1.93 0.80 -14.65
CA ALA A 108 2.53 -0.53 -14.61
C ALA A 108 3.52 -0.63 -13.45
N SER A 109 4.42 0.35 -13.34
CA SER A 109 5.38 0.43 -12.24
C SER A 109 4.68 0.56 -10.88
N ALA A 110 3.65 1.40 -10.79
CA ALA A 110 2.89 1.60 -9.55
C ALA A 110 2.21 0.30 -9.06
N ARG A 111 1.71 -0.54 -9.96
CA ARG A 111 1.11 -1.84 -9.59
C ARG A 111 2.13 -2.80 -8.98
N VAL A 112 3.34 -2.83 -9.52
CA VAL A 112 4.41 -3.68 -8.99
C VAL A 112 4.88 -3.16 -7.63
N ILE A 113 5.12 -1.85 -7.49
CA ILE A 113 5.50 -1.23 -6.21
C ILE A 113 4.43 -1.48 -5.15
N LYS A 114 3.15 -1.34 -5.51
CA LYS A 114 2.03 -1.67 -4.62
C LYS A 114 2.08 -3.13 -4.17
N SER A 115 2.30 -4.07 -5.09
CA SER A 115 2.40 -5.50 -4.74
C SER A 115 3.58 -5.77 -3.80
N LEU A 116 4.73 -5.10 -3.97
CA LEU A 116 5.87 -5.21 -3.06
C LEU A 116 5.51 -4.68 -1.66
N ALA A 117 4.84 -3.53 -1.60
CA ALA A 117 4.38 -2.94 -0.33
C ALA A 117 3.38 -3.84 0.39
N GLU A 118 2.37 -4.37 -0.33
CA GLU A 118 1.37 -5.29 0.22
C GLU A 118 1.98 -6.62 0.69
N SER A 119 3.04 -7.08 0.03
CA SER A 119 3.82 -8.26 0.45
C SER A 119 4.75 -7.98 1.64
N GLY A 120 4.82 -6.74 2.11
CA GLY A 120 5.62 -6.33 3.27
C GLY A 120 7.08 -6.04 2.97
N VAL A 121 7.52 -5.99 1.70
CA VAL A 121 8.94 -5.80 1.34
C VAL A 121 9.55 -4.58 2.03
N PHE A 122 8.84 -3.45 2.06
CA PHE A 122 9.34 -2.22 2.69
C PHE A 122 9.25 -2.22 4.22
N HIS A 123 8.42 -3.09 4.81
CA HIS A 123 8.41 -3.31 6.27
C HIS A 123 9.56 -4.22 6.72
N LEU A 124 10.16 -4.93 5.77
CA LEU A 124 11.23 -5.90 5.97
C LEU A 124 12.57 -5.31 5.54
N ASP A 125 12.78 -4.02 5.85
CA ASP A 125 13.97 -3.23 5.52
C ASP A 125 14.30 -3.14 4.02
N GLY A 126 13.32 -3.44 3.16
CA GLY A 126 13.40 -3.14 1.73
C GLY A 126 13.33 -1.63 1.48
N VAL A 127 14.15 -1.13 0.57
CA VAL A 127 14.22 0.28 0.18
C VAL A 127 14.13 0.37 -1.34
N LEU A 128 13.23 1.23 -1.83
CA LEU A 128 13.12 1.54 -3.25
C LEU A 128 14.35 2.35 -3.69
N LEU A 129 14.88 2.07 -4.87
CA LEU A 129 16.03 2.76 -5.47
C LEU A 129 15.68 3.22 -6.89
N GLY A 130 16.69 3.77 -7.60
CA GLY A 130 16.59 4.07 -9.03
C GLY A 130 15.52 5.11 -9.39
N THR A 131 15.00 4.99 -10.61
CA THR A 131 14.12 5.98 -11.26
C THR A 131 12.89 6.37 -10.43
N GLN A 132 12.31 5.40 -9.72
CA GLN A 132 11.12 5.63 -8.88
C GLN A 132 11.46 6.47 -7.64
N SER A 133 12.62 6.24 -7.04
CA SER A 133 13.10 7.01 -5.90
C SER A 133 13.48 8.44 -6.29
N PHE A 134 14.09 8.63 -7.46
CA PHE A 134 14.33 9.98 -8.00
C PHE A 134 13.02 10.74 -8.27
N THR A 135 11.94 10.05 -8.65
CA THR A 135 10.62 10.67 -8.81
C THR A 135 10.10 11.21 -7.47
N VAL A 136 10.19 10.41 -6.39
CA VAL A 136 9.82 10.82 -5.03
C VAL A 136 10.70 11.99 -4.56
N LEU A 137 12.02 11.88 -4.71
CA LEU A 137 12.96 12.93 -4.30
C LEU A 137 12.73 14.26 -5.03
N GLY A 138 12.37 14.21 -6.32
CA GLY A 138 12.07 15.43 -7.07
C GLY A 138 10.85 16.16 -6.49
N ASN A 139 9.79 15.43 -6.16
CA ASN A 139 8.62 16.01 -5.52
C ASN A 139 8.94 16.55 -4.11
N LEU A 140 9.71 15.81 -3.32
CA LEU A 140 10.13 16.23 -1.97
C LEU A 140 10.96 17.53 -2.01
N LEU A 141 11.85 17.65 -3.00
CA LEU A 141 12.67 18.85 -3.20
C LEU A 141 11.93 19.98 -3.92
N GLY A 142 10.68 19.75 -4.35
CA GLY A 142 9.89 20.73 -5.08
C GLY A 142 10.43 21.02 -6.48
N VAL A 143 11.03 20.04 -7.15
CA VAL A 143 11.66 20.21 -8.47
C VAL A 143 11.27 19.14 -9.47
N ARG A 144 11.29 19.53 -10.75
CA ARG A 144 11.25 18.63 -11.90
C ARG A 144 12.64 18.51 -12.51
N TRP A 145 13.08 17.28 -12.74
CA TRP A 145 14.35 16.99 -13.39
C TRP A 145 14.31 17.45 -14.85
N ARG A 146 15.25 18.31 -15.27
CA ARG A 146 15.40 18.72 -16.67
C ARG A 146 16.07 17.59 -17.45
N GLY A 147 15.62 17.33 -18.68
CA GLY A 147 16.24 16.31 -19.52
C GLY A 147 16.03 14.87 -19.06
N SER A 148 14.95 14.57 -18.33
CA SER A 148 14.59 13.21 -17.88
C SER A 148 14.18 12.27 -19.02
N ALA A 149 14.69 12.48 -20.23
CA ALA A 149 14.35 11.73 -21.44
C ALA A 149 14.77 10.25 -21.37
N ILE A 150 15.46 9.83 -20.32
CA ILE A 150 15.78 8.43 -20.04
C ILE A 150 15.25 8.10 -18.64
N LYS A 151 13.94 7.85 -18.56
CA LYS A 151 13.37 7.11 -17.43
C LYS A 151 13.50 5.63 -17.74
N THR A 152 14.18 4.87 -16.89
CA THR A 152 14.09 3.41 -16.95
C THR A 152 12.74 2.99 -16.36
N HIS A 153 12.17 1.91 -16.90
CA HIS A 153 10.96 1.30 -16.35
C HIS A 153 11.26 0.19 -15.35
N ASP A 154 12.54 -0.04 -15.07
CA ASP A 154 12.99 -0.99 -14.07
C ASP A 154 12.61 -0.50 -12.67
N ILE A 155 12.38 -1.46 -11.77
CA ILE A 155 12.11 -1.22 -10.36
C ILE A 155 13.27 -1.80 -9.58
N ASP A 156 14.10 -0.90 -9.06
CA ASP A 156 15.26 -1.26 -8.26
C ASP A 156 14.88 -1.22 -6.78
N ASN A 157 15.25 -2.25 -6.04
CA ASN A 157 15.14 -2.29 -4.59
C ASN A 157 16.40 -2.88 -3.96
N ALA A 158 16.74 -2.43 -2.76
CA ALA A 158 17.77 -3.02 -1.92
C ALA A 158 17.18 -3.37 -0.55
N GLY A 159 17.86 -4.24 0.20
CA GLY A 159 17.44 -4.64 1.53
C GLY A 159 18.36 -5.72 2.07
N GLU A 160 18.19 -6.09 3.34
CA GLU A 160 18.89 -7.26 3.88
C GLU A 160 18.40 -8.54 3.19
N SER A 161 19.31 -9.48 2.96
CA SER A 161 18.97 -10.81 2.43
C SER A 161 18.34 -11.73 3.48
N LYS A 162 18.21 -11.26 4.72
CA LYS A 162 17.75 -12.03 5.87
C LYS A 162 16.61 -11.29 6.55
N MET A 163 15.54 -12.03 6.85
CA MET A 163 14.38 -11.54 7.58
C MET A 163 14.37 -12.11 8.99
N ARG A 164 14.23 -11.25 10.00
CA ARG A 164 14.05 -11.67 11.39
C ARG A 164 12.57 -11.49 11.77
N ILE A 165 11.88 -12.61 12.01
CA ILE A 165 10.49 -12.60 12.48
C ILE A 165 10.49 -12.83 13.98
N ALA A 166 9.96 -11.89 14.75
CA ALA A 166 9.64 -12.12 16.15
C ALA A 166 8.28 -12.81 16.24
N LEU A 167 8.27 -14.06 16.68
CA LEU A 167 7.03 -14.75 17.02
C LEU A 167 6.70 -14.42 18.49
N PRO A 168 5.49 -13.93 18.81
CA PRO A 168 5.05 -13.89 20.18
C PRO A 168 5.10 -15.32 20.75
N ASN A 169 5.25 -15.44 22.07
CA ASN A 169 5.42 -16.74 22.72
C ASN A 169 4.13 -17.56 22.62
N ILE A 170 3.94 -18.27 21.51
CA ILE A 170 2.78 -19.13 21.26
C ILE A 170 3.05 -20.45 21.99
N ARG A 171 2.52 -20.58 23.21
CA ARG A 171 2.37 -21.92 23.80
C ARG A 171 1.21 -22.60 23.10
N ALA A 172 1.54 -23.66 22.35
CA ALA A 172 0.57 -24.57 21.75
C ALA A 172 -0.17 -25.38 22.82
#